data_AF-A0A250ISS6-F1
#
_entry.id   AF-A0A250ISS6-F1
#
_cell.length_a   1.000
_cell.length_b   1.000
_cell.length_c   1.000
_cell.angle_alpha   90.00
_cell.angle_beta   90.00
_cell.angle_gamma   90.00
#
_symmetry.space_group_name_H-M   'P 1'
#
loop_
_entity.id
_entity.type
_entity.pdbx_description
1 polymer ?
#
loop_
_entity_poly.entity_id
_entity_poly.type
_entity_poly.pdbx_seq_one_letter_code
_entity_poly.pdbx_strand_id
1 'polypeptide(L)'
;MFAPDFTLDHLYMYMGGYDDALGDAGLPSPQSRFDEWLYKRHPEWRHLPEWWAKQILHANGGDLDRTLQEIIRLLDQFLATDGAEFVHHPVRVTPD
;
A
#
# COMPACT_ATOMS: atom_id res chain seq x y z
N MET A 1 3.88 16.92 -3.27
CA MET A 1 4.41 16.70 -4.64
C MET A 1 5.52 15.68 -4.52
N PHE A 2 5.41 14.54 -5.21
CA PHE A 2 6.44 13.49 -5.22
C PHE A 2 7.68 13.98 -5.99
N ALA A 3 8.83 13.34 -5.77
CA ALA A 3 10.03 13.64 -6.54
C ALA A 3 9.76 13.47 -8.05
N PRO A 4 10.36 14.30 -8.93
CA PRO A 4 10.04 14.33 -10.37
C PRO A 4 10.34 13.00 -11.10
N ASP A 5 11.12 12.12 -10.49
CA ASP A 5 11.53 10.80 -10.97
C ASP A 5 10.86 9.64 -10.20
N PHE A 6 9.93 9.94 -9.30
CA PHE A 6 9.22 8.91 -8.55
C PHE A 6 8.41 8.02 -9.51
N THR A 7 8.42 6.71 -9.25
CA THR A 7 7.65 5.72 -10.03
C THR A 7 6.95 4.75 -9.09
N LEU A 8 6.02 3.97 -9.63
CA LEU A 8 5.40 2.87 -8.88
C LEU A 8 6.41 1.82 -8.43
N ASP A 9 7.51 1.60 -9.16
CA ASP A 9 8.53 0.66 -8.74
C ASP A 9 9.26 1.16 -7.47
N HIS A 10 9.47 2.48 -7.34
CA HIS A 10 9.98 3.06 -6.10
C HIS A 10 9.03 2.83 -4.92
N LEU A 11 7.72 3.05 -5.14
CA LEU A 11 6.70 2.75 -4.12
C LEU A 11 6.75 1.28 -3.69
N TYR A 12 6.82 0.37 -4.66
CA TYR A 12 6.92 -1.06 -4.41
C TYR A 12 8.15 -1.41 -3.57
N MET A 13 9.31 -0.84 -3.89
CA MET A 13 10.54 -1.04 -3.11
C MET A 13 10.41 -0.53 -1.67
N TYR A 14 9.80 0.64 -1.47
CA TYR A 14 9.60 1.17 -0.11
C TYR A 14 8.65 0.31 0.73
N MET A 15 7.56 -0.17 0.12
CA MET A 15 6.62 -1.07 0.79
C MET A 15 7.30 -2.39 1.16
N GLY A 16 8.03 -3.01 0.22
CA GLY A 16 8.77 -4.24 0.48
C GLY A 16 9.81 -4.08 1.59
N GLY A 17 10.63 -3.02 1.56
CA GLY A 17 11.63 -2.79 2.61
C GLY A 17 11.03 -2.49 3.99
N TYR A 18 9.84 -1.89 4.03
CA TYR A 18 9.11 -1.69 5.28
C TYR A 18 8.57 -3.01 5.83
N ASP A 19 7.96 -3.83 4.99
CA ASP A 19 7.45 -5.15 5.36
C ASP A 19 8.56 -6.11 5.82
N ASP A 20 9.73 -6.09 5.15
CA ASP A 20 10.90 -6.86 5.57
C ASP A 20 11.35 -6.47 6.99
N ALA A 21 11.43 -5.15 7.26
CA ALA A 21 11.81 -4.65 8.59
C ALA A 21 10.77 -5.01 9.68
N LEU A 22 9.47 -5.02 9.34
CA LEU A 22 8.43 -5.52 10.24
C LEU A 22 8.57 -7.02 10.48
N GLY A 23 8.87 -7.79 9.44
CA GLY A 23 9.13 -9.23 9.51
C GLY A 23 10.28 -9.56 10.45
N ASP A 24 11.41 -8.85 10.33
CA ASP A 24 12.56 -8.98 11.23
C ASP A 24 12.21 -8.66 12.70
N ALA A 25 11.24 -7.77 12.92
CA ALA A 25 10.72 -7.42 14.25
C ALA A 25 9.59 -8.34 14.75
N GLY A 26 9.14 -9.31 13.95
CA GLY A 26 8.00 -10.18 14.27
C GLY A 26 6.65 -9.44 14.32
N LEU A 27 6.55 -8.29 13.65
CA LEU A 27 5.35 -7.46 13.60
C LEU A 27 4.47 -7.80 12.39
N PRO A 28 3.14 -7.63 12.48
CA PRO A 28 2.24 -7.90 11.37
C PRO A 28 2.42 -6.87 10.24
N SER A 29 2.39 -7.33 8.99
CA SER A 29 2.41 -6.46 7.80
C SER A 29 1.04 -5.80 7.56
N PRO A 30 0.94 -4.46 7.59
CA PRO A 30 -0.26 -3.73 7.19
C PRO A 30 -0.54 -3.91 5.68
N GLN A 31 0.51 -4.09 4.87
CA GLN A 31 0.38 -4.30 3.43
C GLN A 31 -0.41 -5.57 3.11
N SER A 32 -0.11 -6.69 3.78
CA SER A 32 -0.82 -7.95 3.54
C SER A 32 -2.33 -7.82 3.81
N ARG A 33 -2.70 -7.08 4.87
CA ARG A 33 -4.11 -6.79 5.20
C ARG A 33 -4.76 -5.87 4.17
N PHE A 34 -4.05 -4.83 3.74
CA PHE A 34 -4.51 -3.93 2.69
C PHE A 34 -4.75 -4.68 1.37
N ASP A 35 -3.82 -5.54 0.97
CA ASP A 35 -3.93 -6.37 -0.23
C ASP A 35 -5.15 -7.29 -0.17
N GLU A 36 -5.37 -7.98 0.96
CA GLU A 36 -6.57 -8.80 1.16
C GLU A 36 -7.86 -8.00 1.05
N TRP A 37 -7.90 -6.81 1.66
CA TRP A 37 -9.04 -5.91 1.58
C TRP A 37 -9.30 -5.44 0.15
N LEU A 38 -8.25 -5.10 -0.58
CA LEU A 38 -8.33 -4.66 -1.97
C LEU A 38 -8.83 -5.78 -2.88
N TYR A 39 -8.30 -7.00 -2.74
CA TYR A 39 -8.71 -8.15 -3.55
C TYR A 39 -10.12 -8.65 -3.26
N LYS A 40 -10.70 -8.37 -2.08
CA LYS A 40 -12.14 -8.63 -1.87
C LYS A 40 -13.02 -7.75 -2.76
N ARG A 41 -12.55 -6.54 -3.08
CA ARG A 41 -13.25 -5.54 -3.90
C ARG A 41 -12.95 -5.69 -5.39
N HIS A 42 -11.74 -6.17 -5.70
CA HIS A 42 -11.27 -6.48 -7.05
C HIS A 42 -10.74 -7.92 -7.13
N PRO A 43 -11.60 -8.95 -7.05
CA PRO A 43 -11.17 -10.36 -7.05
C PRO A 43 -10.39 -10.75 -8.31
N GLU A 44 -10.69 -10.11 -9.44
CA GLU A 44 -10.05 -10.34 -10.72
C GLU A 44 -8.57 -9.97 -10.74
N TRP A 45 -8.13 -9.04 -9.89
CA TRP A 45 -6.73 -8.61 -9.85
C TRP A 45 -5.80 -9.62 -9.18
N ARG A 46 -6.33 -10.50 -8.32
CA ARG A 46 -5.54 -11.47 -7.55
C ARG A 46 -4.75 -12.45 -8.43
N HIS A 47 -5.22 -12.71 -9.65
CA HIS A 47 -4.61 -13.66 -10.58
C HIS A 47 -3.71 -12.99 -11.62
N LEU A 48 -3.64 -11.67 -11.61
CA LEU A 48 -2.81 -10.94 -12.57
C LEU A 48 -1.32 -11.02 -12.15
N PRO A 49 -0.41 -11.11 -13.12
CA PRO A 49 1.03 -11.18 -12.83
C PRO A 49 1.60 -9.85 -12.32
N GLU A 50 0.87 -8.76 -12.53
CA GLU A 50 1.25 -7.41 -12.10
C GLU A 50 0.58 -7.07 -10.78
N TRP A 51 1.32 -6.47 -9.86
CA TRP A 51 0.76 -5.97 -8.61
C TRP A 51 -0.32 -4.90 -8.84
N TRP A 52 -1.25 -4.79 -7.89
CA TRP A 52 -2.49 -4.04 -8.02
C TRP A 52 -2.31 -2.55 -8.39
N ALA A 53 -1.21 -1.91 -7.99
CA ALA A 53 -0.99 -0.49 -8.30
C ALA A 53 -0.81 -0.25 -9.82
N LYS A 54 -0.29 -1.24 -10.57
CA LYS A 54 -0.23 -1.17 -12.04
C LYS A 54 -1.63 -1.25 -12.67
N GLN A 55 -2.57 -1.96 -12.05
CA GLN A 55 -3.96 -2.00 -12.50
C GLN A 55 -4.63 -0.63 -12.35
N ILE A 56 -4.35 0.06 -11.23
CA ILE A 56 -4.82 1.43 -11.00
C ILE A 56 -4.18 2.41 -12.01
N LEU A 57 -2.87 2.26 -12.28
CA LEU A 57 -2.18 3.06 -13.29
C LEU A 57 -2.80 2.92 -14.68
N HIS A 58 -3.08 1.69 -15.08
CA HIS A 58 -3.73 1.40 -16.36
C HIS A 58 -5.14 2.00 -16.41
N ALA A 59 -5.93 1.86 -15.33
CA ALA A 59 -7.26 2.45 -15.23
C ALA A 59 -7.27 3.99 -15.30
N ASN A 60 -6.17 4.62 -14.87
CA ASN A 60 -5.95 6.07 -14.95
C ASN A 60 -5.25 6.53 -16.25
N GLY A 61 -5.09 5.65 -17.24
CA GLY A 61 -4.50 6.01 -18.54
C GLY A 61 -3.00 6.32 -18.47
N GLY A 62 -2.29 5.78 -17.49
CA GLY A 62 -0.86 6.03 -17.28
C GLY A 62 -0.54 7.32 -16.51
N ASP A 63 -1.54 8.03 -16.00
CA ASP A 63 -1.35 9.22 -15.17
C ASP A 63 -0.89 8.82 -13.76
N LEU A 64 0.38 9.09 -13.46
CA LEU A 64 0.99 8.75 -12.17
C LEU A 64 0.41 9.57 -11.01
N ASP A 65 0.16 10.87 -11.19
CA ASP A 65 -0.32 11.72 -10.09
C ASP A 65 -1.73 11.30 -9.67
N ARG A 66 -2.60 11.09 -10.66
CA ARG A 66 -3.95 10.57 -10.44
C ARG A 66 -3.93 9.17 -9.80
N THR A 67 -2.97 8.35 -10.20
CA THR A 67 -2.77 7.02 -9.61
C THR A 67 -2.39 7.12 -8.14
N LEU A 68 -1.42 7.96 -7.78
CA LEU A 68 -1.01 8.11 -6.38
C LEU A 68 -2.13 8.69 -5.52
N GLN A 69 -2.92 9.65 -6.04
CA GLN A 69 -4.10 10.15 -5.35
C GLN A 69 -5.14 9.05 -5.10
N GLU A 70 -5.37 8.18 -6.08
CA GLU A 70 -6.30 7.06 -5.96
C GLU A 70 -5.80 6.02 -4.94
N ILE A 71 -4.49 5.73 -4.91
CA ILE A 71 -3.87 4.86 -3.91
C ILE A 71 -4.08 5.42 -2.50
N ILE A 72 -3.83 6.72 -2.30
CA ILE A 72 -4.05 7.40 -1.01
C ILE A 72 -5.52 7.28 -0.60
N ARG A 73 -6.46 7.53 -1.51
CA ARG A 73 -7.90 7.42 -1.25
C ARG A 73 -8.31 6.00 -0.84
N LEU A 74 -7.73 4.98 -1.47
CA LEU A 74 -7.99 3.57 -1.11
C LEU A 74 -7.41 3.23 0.26
N LEU A 75 -6.22 3.74 0.59
CA LEU A 75 -5.62 3.60 1.92
C LEU A 75 -6.49 4.27 2.98
N ASP A 76 -6.97 5.50 2.75
CA ASP A 76 -7.88 6.19 3.67
C ASP A 76 -9.16 5.37 3.93
N GLN A 77 -9.72 4.76 2.88
CA GLN A 77 -10.89 3.88 3.02
C GLN A 77 -10.58 2.62 3.82
N PHE A 78 -9.44 1.99 3.54
CA PHE A 78 -9.02 0.81 4.30
C PHE A 78 -8.85 1.15 5.79
N LEU A 79 -8.14 2.23 6.12
CA LEU A 79 -7.92 2.67 7.49
C LEU A 79 -9.23 3.02 8.21
N ALA A 80 -10.23 3.52 7.48
CA ALA A 80 -11.55 3.82 8.03
C ALA A 80 -12.44 2.59 8.26
N THR A 81 -12.15 1.43 7.64
CA THR A 81 -12.98 0.22 7.75
C THR A 81 -12.28 -0.91 8.48
N ASP A 82 -11.25 -1.49 7.88
CA ASP A 82 -10.62 -2.75 8.30
C ASP A 82 -9.19 -2.53 8.82
N GLY A 83 -8.62 -1.34 8.61
CA GLY A 83 -7.25 -0.98 8.97
C GLY A 83 -7.14 -0.06 10.18
N ALA A 84 -8.22 0.16 10.95
CA ALA A 84 -8.24 1.13 12.05
C ALA A 84 -7.16 0.85 13.12
N GLU A 85 -6.81 -0.42 13.34
CA GLU A 85 -5.74 -0.84 14.27
C GLU A 85 -4.35 -0.32 13.88
N PHE A 86 -4.11 -0.02 12.61
CA PHE A 86 -2.84 0.53 12.11
C PHE A 86 -2.73 2.05 12.27
N VAL A 87 -3.83 2.76 12.54
CA VAL A 87 -3.86 4.21 12.80
C VAL A 87 -3.50 4.51 14.27
N HIS A 88 -3.81 3.59 15.18
CA HIS A 88 -3.66 3.80 16.63
C HIS A 88 -2.27 3.48 17.19
N HIS A 89 -1.34 2.98 16.37
CA HIS A 89 0.03 2.69 16.81
C HIS A 89 1.09 3.50 16.04
N PRO A 90 1.30 4.80 16.33
CA PRO A 90 2.61 5.41 16.12
C PRO A 90 3.50 5.09 17.33
N VAL A 91 3.58 3.83 17.77
CA VAL A 91 4.47 3.53 18.91
C VAL A 91 5.87 3.35 18.34
N ARG A 92 6.57 4.46 18.14
CA ARG A 92 8.01 4.47 18.38
C ARG A 92 8.20 4.08 19.85
N VAL A 93 8.36 2.78 20.12
CA VAL A 93 8.99 2.35 21.35
C VAL A 93 10.46 2.74 21.18
N THR A 94 10.83 3.86 21.77
CA THR A 94 12.24 4.19 21.95
C THR A 94 12.69 3.37 23.16
N PRO A 95 13.66 2.45 23.05
CA PRO A 95 14.19 1.77 24.22
C PRO A 95 14.90 2.81 25.11
N ASP A 96 14.65 2.77 26.41
CA ASP A 96 15.44 3.49 27.42
C ASP A 96 16.88 2.95 27.48
#